data_AF-A0A3N5GI99-F1
#
_entry.id   AF-A0A3N5GI99-F1
#
_cell.length_a   1.000
_cell.length_b   1.000
_cell.length_c   1.000
_cell.angle_alpha   90.00
_cell.angle_beta   90.00
_cell.angle_gamma   90.00
#
_symmetry.space_group_name_H-M   'P 1'
#
loop_
_entity.id
_entity.type
_entity.pdbx_description
1 polymer ?
#
loop_
_entity_poly.entity_id
_entity_poly.type
_entity_poly.pdbx_seq_one_letter_code
_entity_poly.pdbx_strand_id
1 'polypeptide(L)' 'MITLRVNGVEHRLDADPEMPLLWALRDLLGL' A
#
# COMPACT_ATOMS: atom_id res chain seq x y z
N MET A 1 5.50 -7.24 -4.38
CA MET A 1 4.94 -6.21 -5.28
C MET A 1 3.46 -6.44 -5.61
N ILE A 2 2.60 -5.56 -5.12
CA ILE A 2 1.16 -5.50 -5.42
C ILE A 2 0.81 -4.11 -5.96
N THR A 3 -0.23 -4.01 -6.79
CA THR A 3 -0.76 -2.72 -7.26
C THR A 3 -2.10 -2.46 -6.58
N LEU A 4 -2.23 -1.33 -5.90
CA LEU A 4 -3.45 -0.89 -5.23
C LEU A 4 -3.89 0.46 -5.79
N ARG A 5 -5.20 0.63 -5.95
CA ARG A 5 -5.79 1.93 -6.27
C ARG A 5 -6.30 2.57 -4.97
N VAL A 6 -5.63 3.62 -4.50
CA VAL A 6 -5.93 4.32 -3.24
C VAL A 6 -6.32 5.76 -3.57
N ASN A 7 -7.45 6.23 -3.06
CA ASN A 7 -7.97 7.59 -3.33
C ASN A 7 -8.02 7.95 -4.83
N GLY A 8 -8.29 6.95 -5.69
CA GLY A 8 -8.37 7.13 -7.14
C GLY A 8 -7.03 7.04 -7.89
N VAL A 9 -5.90 7.02 -7.19
CA VAL A 9 -4.54 6.96 -7.73
C VAL A 9 -3.98 5.53 -7.65
N GLU A 10 -3.28 5.07 -8.68
CA GLU A 10 -2.61 3.77 -8.66
C GLU A 10 -1.25 3.85 -7.95
N HIS A 11 -1.02 2.92 -7.04
CA HIS A 11 0.21 2.79 -6.28
C HIS A 11 0.75 1.37 -6.41
N ARG A 12 2.01 1.26 -6.80
CA ARG A 12 2.74 0.00 -6.79
C ARG A 12 3.51 -0.11 -5.49
N LEU A 13 3.11 -1.02 -4.63
CA LEU A 13 3.68 -1.22 -3.30
C LEU A 13 4.49 -2.49 -3.27
N ASP A 14 5.64 -2.42 -2.63
CA ASP A 14 6.40 -3.61 -2.23
C ASP A 14 6.16 -3.90 -0.75
N ALA A 15 4.91 -4.22 -0.43
CA ALA A 15 4.51 -4.68 0.88
C ALA A 15 4.70 -6.19 0.99
N ASP A 16 5.10 -6.64 2.18
CA ASP A 16 5.08 -8.05 2.55
C ASP A 16 3.62 -8.57 2.54
N PRO A 17 3.33 -9.78 2.01
CA PRO A 17 2.00 -10.35 2.03
C PRO A 17 1.37 -10.48 3.43
N GLU A 18 2.17 -10.61 4.48
CA GLU A 18 1.70 -10.67 5.86
C GLU A 18 1.49 -9.28 6.48
N MET A 19 1.91 -8.21 5.79
CA MET A 19 1.76 -6.84 6.27
C MET A 19 0.28 -6.41 6.25
N PRO A 20 -0.27 -5.90 7.38
CA PRO A 20 -1.62 -5.35 7.40
C PRO A 20 -1.78 -4.17 6.44
N LEU A 21 -2.92 -4.11 5.74
CA LEU A 21 -3.20 -3.04 4.77
C LEU A 21 -3.05 -1.63 5.38
N LEU A 22 -3.53 -1.41 6.61
CA LEU A 22 -3.40 -0.13 7.29
C LEU A 22 -1.93 0.33 7.42
N TRP A 23 -1.03 -0.60 7.74
CA TRP A 23 0.39 -0.30 7.86
C TRP A 23 1.00 -0.06 6.49
N ALA A 24 0.63 -0.84 5.47
CA ALA A 24 1.07 -0.58 4.11
C ALA A 24 0.66 0.82 3.62
N LEU A 25 -0.54 1.29 3.93
CA LEU A 25 -0.98 2.65 3.58
C LEU A 25 -0.25 3.73 4.39
N ARG A 26 -0.08 3.53 5.71
CA ARG A 26 0.58 4.52 6.55
C ARG A 26 2.09 4.60 6.34
N ASP A 27 2.76 3.45 6.37
CA ASP A 27 4.21 3.37 6.45
C ASP A 27 4.87 3.41 5.07
N LEU A 28 4.21 2.92 4.00
CA LEU A 28 4.73 2.98 2.62
C LEU A 28 4.20 4.16 1.81
N LEU A 29 2.94 4.57 2.03
CA LEU A 29 2.32 5.68 1.29
C LEU A 29 2.26 6.99 2.09
N GLY A 30 2.55 6.97 3.40
CA GLY A 30 2.50 8.18 4.23
C GLY A 30 1.09 8.74 4.43
N LEU A 31 0.06 7.90 4.28
CA LEU A 31 -1.36 8.26 4.40
C LEU A 31 -1.94 8.01 5.79
#